data_AF-A0A835U875-F1
#
_entry.id   AF-A0A835U875-F1
#
_cell.length_a   1.000
_cell.length_b   1.000
_cell.length_c   1.000
_cell.angle_alpha   90.00
_cell.angle_beta   90.00
_cell.angle_gamma   90.00
#
_symmetry.space_group_name_H-M   'P 1'
#
loop_
_entity.id
_entity.type
_entity.pdbx_description
1 polymer ?
#
loop_
_entity_poly.entity_id
_entity_poly.type
_entity_poly.pdbx_seq_one_letter_code
_entity_poly.pdbx_strand_id
1 'polypeptide(L)'
;MRGRPPGSKNKPKPPVVITRDVVLGDLAGFGAFRTQVLEIPPGNDVAESIATFARGLEVQAGICVLAGYGPVSTATIRQSFCDEALSVRGCFDILSISAVFLPPRRVAGSMSLSLAGPQGQVVGGIVAGPVVSARKVVVVMASFSNPAFHRLPVDEGQTSGSVSTLCRGGRGDGGKDQSDRTLPPQQNEEQRWFLHGIHSPEDAGYGDRVFDSSS
;
A
#
# COMPACT_ATOMS: atom_id res chain seq x y z
N MET A 1 60.51 -42.90 -27.03
CA MET A 1 59.10 -42.45 -27.02
C MET A 1 58.74 -42.07 -25.59
N ARG A 2 58.64 -40.77 -25.32
CA ARG A 2 58.43 -40.21 -23.98
C ARG A 2 56.93 -40.03 -23.79
N GLY A 3 56.32 -40.89 -22.97
CA GLY A 3 54.88 -40.89 -22.71
C GLY A 3 54.40 -39.55 -22.15
N ARG A 4 53.19 -39.14 -22.52
CA ARG A 4 52.51 -38.01 -21.88
C ARG A 4 52.25 -38.35 -20.41
N PRO A 5 52.47 -37.42 -19.46
CA PRO A 5 52.10 -37.64 -18.08
C PRO A 5 50.58 -37.79 -17.93
N PRO A 6 50.10 -38.62 -16.99
CA PRO A 6 48.68 -38.82 -16.76
C PRO A 6 48.05 -37.62 -16.02
N GLY A 7 46.94 -37.13 -16.58
CA GLY A 7 45.85 -36.51 -15.83
C GLY A 7 46.06 -35.08 -15.34
N SER A 8 45.85 -34.07 -16.21
CA SER A 8 45.37 -32.77 -15.72
C SER A 8 43.85 -32.90 -15.47
N LYS A 9 43.50 -33.15 -14.21
CA LYS A 9 42.13 -32.97 -13.73
C LYS A 9 41.73 -31.52 -14.06
N ASN A 10 40.86 -31.36 -15.05
CA ASN A 10 40.16 -30.11 -15.28
C ASN A 10 39.36 -29.83 -14.00
N LYS A 11 39.89 -28.98 -13.12
CA LYS A 11 39.08 -28.46 -12.02
C LYS A 11 37.98 -27.66 -12.71
N PRO A 12 36.70 -28.04 -12.61
CA PRO A 12 35.66 -27.16 -13.10
C PRO A 12 35.86 -25.82 -12.41
N LYS A 13 35.98 -24.74 -13.19
CA LYS A 13 35.92 -23.38 -12.63
C LYS A 13 34.68 -23.39 -11.73
N PRO A 14 34.79 -23.06 -10.43
CA PRO A 14 33.60 -22.95 -9.61
C PRO A 14 32.69 -21.98 -10.37
N PRO A 15 31.39 -22.31 -10.58
CA PRO A 15 30.48 -21.31 -11.10
C PRO A 15 30.64 -20.11 -10.17
N VAL A 16 30.96 -18.95 -10.74
CA VAL A 16 30.87 -17.71 -9.98
C VAL A 16 29.38 -17.58 -9.71
N VAL A 17 28.93 -18.14 -8.60
CA VAL A 17 27.66 -17.78 -8.01
C VAL A 17 27.92 -16.36 -7.56
N ILE A 18 27.63 -15.42 -8.46
CA ILE A 18 27.31 -14.07 -8.07
C ILE A 18 25.99 -14.23 -7.30
N THR A 19 26.08 -14.67 -6.05
CA THR A 19 25.15 -14.19 -5.05
C THR A 19 25.48 -12.71 -4.99
N ARG A 20 24.85 -11.95 -5.88
CA ARG A 20 24.38 -10.62 -5.51
C ARG A 20 23.42 -10.91 -4.36
N ASP A 21 23.98 -11.17 -3.18
CA ASP A 21 23.62 -10.40 -2.02
C ASP A 21 23.63 -8.97 -2.53
N VAL A 22 22.45 -8.55 -2.99
CA VAL A 22 22.21 -7.15 -3.27
C VAL A 22 22.38 -6.54 -1.91
N VAL A 23 23.59 -6.03 -1.69
CA VAL A 23 24.07 -5.37 -0.50
C VAL A 23 22.91 -4.58 0.07
N LEU A 24 22.38 -5.11 1.17
CA LEU A 24 21.25 -4.60 1.95
C LEU A 24 21.45 -3.15 2.47
N GLY A 25 22.59 -2.52 2.17
CA GLY A 25 22.93 -1.16 2.58
C GLY A 25 22.50 -0.06 1.61
N ASP A 26 22.61 -0.26 0.28
CA ASP A 26 22.43 0.86 -0.68
C ASP A 26 21.05 0.92 -1.35
N LEU A 27 20.20 -0.10 -1.14
CA LEU A 27 18.75 -0.02 -1.42
C LEU A 27 17.92 0.29 -0.18
N ALA A 28 18.52 0.36 1.01
CA ALA A 28 17.82 0.70 2.26
C ALA A 28 17.26 2.14 2.27
N GLY A 29 17.65 2.97 1.29
CA GLY A 29 17.09 4.31 1.07
C GLY A 29 15.85 4.36 0.16
N PHE A 30 15.51 3.29 -0.56
CA PHE A 30 14.27 3.19 -1.34
C PHE A 30 13.36 2.18 -0.66
N GLY A 31 12.26 2.66 -0.09
CA GLY A 31 11.27 1.89 0.70
C GLY A 31 10.97 0.50 0.14
N ALA A 32 11.74 -0.49 0.58
CA ALA A 32 11.63 -1.85 0.10
C ALA A 32 10.36 -2.50 0.67
N PHE A 33 9.58 -3.14 -0.20
CA PHE A 33 8.45 -3.96 0.22
C PHE A 33 8.97 -5.19 0.96
N ARG A 34 8.49 -5.41 2.19
CA ARG A 34 8.74 -6.66 2.92
C ARG A 34 7.54 -7.57 2.78
N THR A 35 7.67 -8.60 1.95
CA THR A 35 6.64 -9.63 1.77
C THR A 35 6.54 -10.55 2.98
N GLN A 36 5.32 -10.86 3.38
CA GLN A 36 4.99 -11.66 4.55
C GLN A 36 3.83 -12.60 4.20
N VAL A 37 3.84 -13.80 4.80
CA VAL A 37 2.78 -14.79 4.64
C VAL A 37 2.11 -14.97 5.99
N LEU A 38 0.79 -14.74 6.02
CA LEU A 38 -0.04 -14.92 7.20
C LEU A 38 -0.92 -16.16 7.02
N GLU A 39 -0.72 -17.16 7.87
CA GLU A 39 -1.60 -18.31 7.95
C GLU A 39 -2.67 -18.07 9.02
N ILE A 40 -3.94 -18.22 8.63
CA ILE A 40 -5.11 -17.96 9.46
C ILE A 40 -5.77 -19.31 9.75
N PRO A 41 -5.82 -19.75 11.02
CA PRO A 41 -6.46 -21.01 11.40
C PRO A 41 -7.97 -20.99 11.13
N PRO A 42 -8.63 -22.16 11.02
CA PRO A 42 -10.08 -22.24 10.88
C PRO A 42 -10.81 -21.55 12.04
N GLY A 43 -11.99 -20.98 11.76
CA GLY A 43 -12.84 -20.30 12.74
C GLY A 43 -12.40 -18.88 13.10
N ASN A 44 -11.32 -18.38 12.51
CA ASN A 44 -10.83 -17.02 12.76
C ASN A 44 -11.34 -16.06 11.68
N ASP A 45 -11.52 -14.80 12.06
CA ASP A 45 -11.87 -13.75 11.12
C ASP A 45 -10.64 -13.32 10.32
N VAL A 46 -10.73 -13.42 8.99
CA VAL A 46 -9.65 -13.10 8.05
C VAL A 46 -9.34 -11.61 8.06
N ALA A 47 -10.37 -10.76 8.01
CA ALA A 47 -10.22 -9.31 7.98
C ALA A 47 -9.63 -8.80 9.30
N GLU A 48 -10.13 -9.30 10.43
CA GLU A 48 -9.63 -8.97 11.76
C GLU A 48 -8.20 -9.46 11.97
N SER A 49 -7.84 -10.65 11.48
CA SER A 49 -6.48 -11.19 11.57
C SER A 49 -5.48 -10.30 10.83
N ILE A 50 -5.81 -9.88 9.60
CA ILE A 50 -4.97 -8.95 8.82
C ILE A 50 -4.89 -7.59 9.52
N ALA A 51 -6.02 -7.07 10.02
CA ALA A 51 -6.05 -5.79 10.72
C ALA A 51 -5.24 -5.82 12.03
N THR A 52 -5.29 -6.94 12.76
CA THR A 52 -4.50 -7.16 13.98
C THR A 52 -3.02 -7.20 13.67
N PHE A 53 -2.64 -7.95 12.63
CA PHE A 53 -1.28 -7.97 12.12
C PHE A 53 -0.82 -6.55 11.73
N ALA A 54 -1.69 -5.81 11.05
CA ALA A 54 -1.40 -4.45 10.65
C ALA A 54 -1.15 -3.52 11.83
N ARG A 55 -1.91 -3.63 12.93
CA ARG A 55 -1.72 -2.81 14.13
C ARG A 55 -0.40 -3.06 14.85
N GLY A 56 0.15 -4.27 14.77
CA GLY A 56 1.41 -4.63 15.43
C GLY A 56 2.66 -4.12 14.72
N LEU A 57 2.56 -3.68 13.46
CA LEU A 57 3.70 -3.10 12.74
C LEU A 57 4.03 -1.69 13.26
N GLU A 58 5.27 -1.27 13.02
CA GLU A 58 5.77 0.05 13.39
C GLU A 58 4.89 1.19 12.84
N VAL A 59 4.82 2.31 13.57
CA VAL A 59 3.84 3.39 13.40
C VAL A 59 3.79 3.98 11.97
N GLN A 60 4.86 3.86 11.19
CA GLN A 60 4.98 4.44 9.84
C GLN A 60 4.91 3.42 8.68
N ALA A 61 4.62 2.15 8.95
CA ALA A 61 4.50 1.13 7.91
C ALA A 61 3.04 0.89 7.48
N GLY A 62 2.79 0.96 6.17
CA GLY A 62 1.55 0.50 5.53
C GLY A 62 1.62 -0.96 5.09
N ILE A 63 0.48 -1.58 4.80
CA ILE A 63 0.37 -2.94 4.24
C ILE A 63 -0.49 -2.91 2.98
N CYS A 64 -0.09 -3.70 1.98
CA CYS A 64 -0.94 -4.12 0.87
C CYS A 64 -1.10 -5.66 0.87
N VAL A 65 -2.33 -6.14 0.71
CA VAL A 65 -2.59 -7.56 0.47
C VAL A 65 -2.35 -7.83 -1.02
N LEU A 66 -1.48 -8.80 -1.32
CA LEU A 66 -1.10 -9.18 -2.67
C LEU A 66 -1.96 -10.35 -3.18
N ALA A 67 -2.25 -11.31 -2.30
CA ALA A 67 -3.06 -12.47 -2.61
C ALA A 67 -3.64 -13.09 -1.33
N GLY A 68 -4.63 -13.97 -1.48
CA GLY A 68 -5.12 -14.80 -0.40
C GLY A 68 -5.95 -15.95 -0.92
N TYR A 69 -5.86 -17.06 -0.22
CA TYR A 69 -6.34 -18.36 -0.67
C TYR A 69 -6.94 -19.15 0.49
N GLY A 70 -7.97 -19.92 0.21
CA GLY A 70 -8.58 -20.85 1.14
C GLY A 70 -10.07 -20.61 1.32
N PRO A 71 -10.78 -21.55 1.95
CA PRO A 71 -12.22 -21.47 2.09
C PRO A 71 -12.65 -20.68 3.32
N VAL A 72 -13.73 -19.93 3.18
CA VAL A 72 -14.45 -19.21 4.24
C VAL A 72 -15.82 -19.86 4.47
N SER A 73 -16.27 -19.84 5.72
CA SER A 73 -17.54 -20.44 6.17
C SER A 73 -18.67 -19.40 6.21
N THR A 74 -18.33 -18.14 6.43
CA THR A 74 -19.26 -17.02 6.51
C THR A 74 -18.53 -15.77 6.04
N ALA A 75 -19.19 -14.95 5.23
CA ALA A 75 -18.67 -13.66 4.81
C ALA A 75 -19.80 -12.62 4.76
N THR A 76 -19.52 -11.43 5.26
CA THR A 76 -20.45 -10.29 5.20
C THR A 76 -19.91 -9.25 4.22
N ILE A 77 -20.59 -9.08 3.09
CA ILE A 77 -20.11 -8.30 1.95
C ILE A 77 -21.19 -7.29 1.55
N ARG A 78 -20.80 -6.04 1.32
CA ARG A 78 -21.65 -5.02 0.71
C ARG A 78 -21.34 -4.91 -0.78
N GLN A 79 -22.36 -5.03 -1.61
CA GLN A 79 -22.25 -5.01 -3.06
C GLN A 79 -22.42 -3.57 -3.58
N SER A 80 -21.76 -3.19 -4.67
CA SER A 80 -21.81 -1.79 -5.15
C SER A 80 -23.20 -1.31 -5.58
N PHE A 81 -24.12 -2.23 -5.88
CA PHE A 81 -25.50 -1.93 -6.30
C PHE A 81 -26.50 -1.92 -5.13
N CYS A 82 -26.06 -2.25 -3.91
CA CYS A 82 -26.92 -2.34 -2.73
C CYS A 82 -26.20 -1.80 -1.49
N ASP A 83 -26.82 -0.86 -0.78
CA ASP A 83 -26.22 -0.34 0.46
C ASP A 83 -26.33 -1.33 1.64
N GLU A 84 -27.18 -2.35 1.49
CA GLU A 84 -27.33 -3.43 2.47
C GLU A 84 -26.18 -4.44 2.39
N ALA A 85 -25.72 -4.89 3.55
CA ALA A 85 -24.70 -5.93 3.66
C ALA A 85 -25.32 -7.33 3.49
N LEU A 86 -24.83 -8.10 2.52
CA LEU A 86 -25.20 -9.49 2.29
C LEU A 86 -24.32 -10.41 3.13
N SER A 87 -24.94 -11.24 3.96
CA SER A 87 -24.26 -12.31 4.71
C SER A 87 -24.42 -13.65 4.00
N VAL A 88 -23.33 -14.20 3.47
CA VAL A 88 -23.30 -15.54 2.88
C VAL A 88 -22.78 -16.56 3.89
N ARG A 89 -23.38 -17.75 3.92
CA ARG A 89 -22.99 -18.86 4.80
C ARG A 89 -22.87 -20.16 4.00
N GLY A 90 -21.84 -20.94 4.29
CA GLY A 90 -21.46 -22.13 3.53
C GLY A 90 -19.96 -22.16 3.27
N CYS A 91 -19.46 -23.18 2.57
CA CYS A 91 -18.03 -23.27 2.22
C CYS A 91 -17.79 -22.53 0.90
N PHE A 92 -17.22 -21.33 0.96
CA PHE A 92 -16.90 -20.53 -0.21
C PHE A 92 -15.39 -20.40 -0.37
N ASP A 93 -14.85 -20.62 -1.56
CA ASP A 93 -13.43 -20.44 -1.84
C ASP A 93 -13.11 -18.98 -2.19
N ILE A 94 -12.04 -18.44 -1.58
CA ILE A 94 -11.51 -17.13 -1.94
C ILE A 94 -10.92 -17.21 -3.35
N LEU A 95 -11.49 -16.43 -4.27
CA LEU A 95 -10.97 -16.25 -5.62
C LEU A 95 -10.00 -15.08 -5.71
N SER A 96 -10.34 -13.99 -5.03
CA SER A 96 -9.54 -12.77 -5.01
C SER A 96 -9.81 -12.00 -3.73
N ILE A 97 -8.77 -11.34 -3.22
CA ILE A 97 -8.77 -10.51 -2.03
C ILE A 97 -7.92 -9.27 -2.33
N SER A 98 -8.36 -8.11 -1.87
CA SER A 98 -7.57 -6.89 -1.99
C SER A 98 -7.82 -6.04 -0.76
N ALA A 99 -6.77 -5.52 -0.16
CA ALA A 99 -6.87 -4.63 0.99
C ALA A 99 -5.59 -3.81 1.12
N VAL A 100 -5.73 -2.60 1.64
CA VAL A 100 -4.61 -1.72 1.99
C VAL A 100 -4.85 -1.15 3.38
N PHE A 101 -3.84 -1.10 4.22
CA PHE A 101 -3.91 -0.53 5.56
C PHE A 101 -2.85 0.57 5.67
N LEU A 102 -3.28 1.82 5.88
CA LEU A 102 -2.38 2.98 5.98
C LEU A 102 -2.42 3.60 7.39
N PRO A 103 -1.29 4.09 7.95
CA PRO A 103 -1.25 4.94 9.14
C PRO A 103 -1.86 6.34 8.88
N PRO A 104 -2.16 7.17 9.90
CA PRO A 104 -2.09 6.90 11.34
C PRO A 104 -3.32 6.14 11.85
N ARG A 105 -4.45 6.31 11.15
CA ARG A 105 -5.65 5.55 11.41
C ARG A 105 -5.54 4.32 10.53
N ARG A 106 -4.98 3.24 11.07
CA ARG A 106 -5.13 1.88 10.52
C ARG A 106 -6.61 1.43 10.62
N VAL A 107 -7.54 2.32 10.29
CA VAL A 107 -8.90 1.96 9.87
C VAL A 107 -8.66 0.93 8.80
N ALA A 108 -9.33 -0.22 8.92
CA ALA A 108 -9.29 -1.19 7.84
C ALA A 108 -9.57 -0.43 6.55
N GLY A 109 -8.57 -0.32 5.67
CA GLY A 109 -8.84 0.24 4.36
C GLY A 109 -9.88 -0.65 3.70
N SER A 110 -10.52 -0.15 2.65
CA SER A 110 -11.53 -0.91 1.92
C SER A 110 -10.95 -2.27 1.54
N MET A 111 -11.38 -3.31 2.25
CA MET A 111 -11.06 -4.69 1.94
C MET A 111 -12.17 -5.19 1.04
N SER A 112 -11.80 -5.77 -0.10
CA SER A 112 -12.72 -6.40 -1.03
C SER A 112 -12.36 -7.86 -1.23
N LEU A 113 -13.39 -8.66 -1.48
CA LEU A 113 -13.27 -10.10 -1.64
C LEU A 113 -14.22 -10.57 -2.73
N SER A 114 -13.80 -11.58 -3.49
CA SER A 114 -14.64 -12.37 -4.39
C SER A 114 -14.56 -13.85 -4.00
N LEU A 115 -15.71 -14.49 -3.92
CA LEU A 115 -15.92 -15.81 -3.35
C LEU A 115 -16.66 -16.72 -4.34
N ALA A 116 -16.20 -17.95 -4.53
CA ALA A 116 -16.92 -18.98 -5.27
C ALA A 116 -17.66 -19.91 -4.29
N GLY A 117 -18.95 -20.10 -4.52
CA GLY A 117 -19.76 -21.06 -3.77
C GLY A 117 -19.80 -22.45 -4.44
N PRO A 118 -20.31 -23.46 -3.72
CA PRO A 118 -20.34 -24.83 -4.20
C PRO A 118 -21.35 -25.09 -5.32
N GLN A 119 -22.25 -24.14 -5.60
CA GLN A 119 -23.21 -24.19 -6.71
C GLN A 119 -22.72 -23.42 -7.95
N GLY A 120 -21.43 -23.06 -8.00
CA GLY A 120 -20.84 -22.30 -9.12
C GLY A 120 -21.21 -20.81 -9.11
N GLN A 121 -21.85 -20.33 -8.06
CA GLN A 121 -22.14 -18.90 -7.87
C GLN A 121 -20.88 -18.15 -7.44
N VAL A 122 -20.75 -16.90 -7.87
CA VAL A 122 -19.69 -15.99 -7.42
C VAL A 122 -20.33 -14.79 -6.72
N VAL A 123 -19.85 -14.49 -5.51
CA VAL A 123 -20.28 -13.33 -4.72
C VAL A 123 -19.06 -12.49 -4.42
N GLY A 124 -19.12 -11.18 -4.66
CA GLY A 124 -18.01 -10.29 -4.34
C GLY A 124 -18.47 -8.89 -3.98
N GLY A 125 -17.55 -8.13 -3.38
CA GLY A 125 -17.80 -6.77 -2.93
C GLY A 125 -16.87 -6.34 -1.81
N ILE A 126 -17.27 -5.30 -1.08
CA ILE A 126 -16.52 -4.74 0.04
C ILE A 126 -16.88 -5.52 1.30
N VAL A 127 -15.88 -5.93 2.08
CA VAL A 127 -16.08 -6.56 3.37
C VAL A 127 -16.73 -5.56 4.32
N ALA A 128 -17.94 -5.88 4.78
CA ALA A 128 -18.77 -5.03 5.63
C ALA A 128 -19.04 -5.65 7.02
N GLY A 129 -18.43 -6.79 7.31
CA GLY A 129 -18.55 -7.52 8.56
C GLY A 129 -17.65 -8.76 8.55
N PRO A 130 -17.95 -9.78 9.38
CA PRO A 130 -17.03 -10.88 9.57
C PRO A 130 -16.76 -11.72 8.32
N VAL A 131 -15.53 -12.21 8.18
CA VAL A 131 -15.08 -13.16 7.15
C VAL A 131 -14.41 -14.35 7.83
N VAL A 132 -15.18 -15.35 8.21
CA VAL A 132 -14.73 -16.46 9.06
C VAL A 132 -14.15 -17.58 8.20
N SER A 133 -12.90 -17.99 8.46
CA SER A 133 -12.25 -19.09 7.76
C SER A 133 -12.93 -20.44 8.04
N ALA A 134 -13.20 -21.23 6.99
CA ALA A 134 -13.71 -22.60 7.13
C ALA A 134 -12.57 -23.59 7.35
N ARG A 135 -11.44 -23.36 6.70
CA ARG A 135 -10.17 -24.10 6.85
C ARG A 135 -9.03 -23.10 6.91
N LYS A 136 -7.78 -23.59 6.91
CA LYS A 136 -6.60 -22.73 6.82
C LYS A 136 -6.74 -21.78 5.63
N VAL A 137 -6.67 -20.49 5.90
CA VAL A 137 -6.57 -19.43 4.88
C VAL A 137 -5.15 -18.89 4.90
N VAL A 138 -4.55 -18.70 3.73
CA VAL A 138 -3.20 -18.15 3.59
C VAL A 138 -3.33 -16.80 2.90
N VAL A 139 -2.75 -15.76 3.49
CA VAL A 139 -2.72 -14.40 2.94
C VAL A 139 -1.28 -14.00 2.68
N VAL A 140 -1.00 -13.54 1.47
CA VAL A 140 0.29 -12.98 1.08
C VAL A 140 0.13 -11.46 1.04
N MET A 141 0.98 -10.75 1.77
CA MET A 141 0.93 -9.30 1.89
C MET A 141 2.33 -8.71 1.88
N ALA A 142 2.45 -7.42 1.58
CA ALA A 142 3.70 -6.70 1.71
C ALA A 142 3.51 -5.46 2.57
N SER A 143 4.48 -5.20 3.44
CA SER A 143 4.57 -3.94 4.19
C SER A 143 5.53 -2.99 3.50
N PHE A 144 5.23 -1.69 3.53
CA PHE A 144 6.06 -0.63 2.97
C PHE A 144 6.11 0.58 3.90
N SER A 145 7.23 1.30 3.88
CA SER A 145 7.47 2.49 4.69
C SER A 145 6.97 3.76 3.99
N ASN A 146 6.64 4.77 4.80
CA ASN A 146 6.25 6.10 4.34
C ASN A 146 5.11 6.14 3.28
N PRO A 147 3.94 5.55 3.57
CA PRO A 147 2.80 5.62 2.68
C PRO A 147 2.31 7.05 2.45
N ALA A 148 2.08 7.41 1.19
CA ALA A 148 1.40 8.64 0.80
C ALA A 148 0.03 8.32 0.18
N PHE A 149 -0.98 9.14 0.50
CA PHE A 149 -2.31 9.05 -0.10
C PHE A 149 -2.63 10.36 -0.82
N HIS A 150 -2.83 10.28 -2.13
CA HIS A 150 -3.18 11.43 -2.96
C HIS A 150 -4.64 11.34 -3.37
N ARG A 151 -5.43 12.37 -3.03
CA ARG A 151 -6.76 12.57 -3.63
C ARG A 151 -6.59 13.41 -4.87
N LEU A 152 -6.96 12.84 -6.01
CA LEU A 152 -7.04 13.61 -7.24
C LEU A 152 -8.24 14.58 -7.16
N PRO A 153 -8.13 15.81 -7.69
CA PRO A 153 -9.26 16.71 -7.80
C PRO A 153 -10.32 16.07 -8.71
N VAL A 154 -11.57 16.11 -8.26
CA VAL A 154 -12.72 15.74 -9.08
C VAL A 154 -13.19 17.02 -9.77
N ASP A 155 -13.15 17.06 -11.10
CA ASP A 155 -13.70 18.18 -11.86
C ASP A 155 -15.23 18.10 -11.78
N GLU A 156 -15.87 19.01 -11.03
CA GLU A 156 -17.32 19.02 -10.81
C GLU A 156 -18.06 19.59 -12.04
N GLY A 157 -17.96 18.88 -13.16
CA GLY A 157 -18.80 19.08 -14.34
C GLY A 157 -20.16 18.41 -14.17
N GLN A 158 -21.10 19.10 -13.52
CA GLN A 158 -22.56 18.86 -13.51
C GLN A 158 -23.04 17.39 -13.72
N THR A 159 -23.18 16.65 -12.63
CA THR A 159 -24.33 15.74 -12.45
C THR A 159 -24.53 15.48 -10.96
N SER A 160 -25.68 15.95 -10.47
CA SER A 160 -26.14 15.80 -9.10
C SER A 160 -26.25 14.32 -8.73
N GLY A 161 -25.46 13.89 -7.74
CA GLY A 161 -25.44 12.51 -7.23
C GLY A 161 -24.36 12.32 -6.17
N SER A 162 -24.37 13.15 -5.13
CA SER A 162 -23.42 13.10 -4.02
C SER A 162 -23.41 11.71 -3.36
N VAL A 163 -22.39 10.90 -3.62
CA VAL A 163 -22.05 9.75 -2.76
C VAL A 163 -21.40 10.30 -1.50
N SER A 164 -22.24 10.74 -0.57
CA SER A 164 -21.84 10.95 0.81
C SER A 164 -21.63 9.58 1.45
N THR A 165 -20.38 9.11 1.54
CA THR A 165 -20.05 8.04 2.48
C THR A 165 -20.35 8.53 3.90
N LEU A 166 -21.28 7.83 4.52
CA LEU A 166 -21.97 8.13 5.77
C LEU A 166 -21.03 8.39 6.96
N CYS A 167 -21.19 9.56 7.59
CA CYS A 167 -21.09 9.74 9.03
C CYS A 167 -22.24 10.68 9.45
N ARG A 168 -23.46 10.16 9.62
CA ARG A 168 -24.56 10.95 10.18
C ARG A 168 -25.43 10.14 11.13
N GLY A 169 -25.48 10.62 12.37
CA GLY A 169 -26.39 10.25 13.47
C GLY A 169 -25.67 10.48 14.80
N GLY A 170 -26.12 11.34 15.73
CA GLY A 170 -27.31 12.17 15.84
C GLY A 170 -27.13 13.15 17.02
N ARG A 171 -27.90 14.25 17.01
CA ARG A 171 -27.89 15.37 17.96
C ARG A 171 -28.37 14.99 19.37
N GLY A 172 -27.78 15.61 20.37
CA GLY A 172 -28.35 15.87 21.70
C GLY A 172 -27.89 17.24 22.18
N ASP A 173 -28.85 18.08 22.50
CA ASP A 173 -28.82 19.52 22.80
C ASP A 173 -28.37 19.85 24.24
N GLY A 174 -27.81 21.05 24.46
CA GLY A 174 -27.72 21.64 25.82
C GLY A 174 -26.46 22.43 26.20
N GLY A 175 -26.47 23.75 25.97
CA GLY A 175 -26.11 24.76 26.99
C GLY A 175 -24.66 25.19 27.26
N LYS A 176 -24.34 26.42 26.81
CA LYS A 176 -23.57 27.52 27.47
C LYS A 176 -22.21 27.22 28.14
N ASP A 177 -21.12 27.84 27.70
CA ASP A 177 -20.65 29.16 28.20
C ASP A 177 -19.33 29.61 27.57
N GLN A 178 -19.13 30.93 27.56
CA GLN A 178 -17.98 31.69 27.08
C GLN A 178 -16.64 31.29 27.74
N SER A 179 -15.57 31.20 26.95
CA SER A 179 -14.31 31.86 27.30
C SER A 179 -13.37 31.98 26.10
N ASP A 180 -13.08 33.25 25.82
CA ASP A 180 -12.04 33.83 25.02
C ASP A 180 -10.65 33.23 25.30
N ARG A 181 -10.00 32.65 24.27
CA ARG A 181 -8.54 32.59 24.16
C ARG A 181 -8.11 32.67 22.69
N THR A 182 -7.68 33.87 22.34
CA THR A 182 -6.97 34.27 21.12
C THR A 182 -5.73 33.39 20.86
N LEU A 183 -5.64 32.81 19.65
CA LEU A 183 -4.43 32.18 19.10
C LEU A 183 -3.60 33.21 18.33
N PRO A 184 -2.26 33.19 18.39
CA PRO A 184 -1.43 34.05 17.55
C PRO A 184 -1.40 33.53 16.09
N PRO A 185 -1.37 34.41 15.07
CA PRO A 185 -1.24 34.00 13.68
C PRO A 185 0.24 33.75 13.36
N GLN A 186 0.62 32.50 13.09
CA GLN A 186 1.92 32.17 12.50
C GLN A 186 1.69 31.47 11.16
N GLN A 187 1.29 32.26 10.16
CA GLN A 187 1.10 31.78 8.80
C GLN A 187 1.23 32.94 7.81
N ASN A 188 2.42 33.50 7.62
CA ASN A 188 2.77 34.14 6.35
C ASN A 188 4.28 34.40 6.18
N GLU A 189 5.06 33.36 5.92
CA GLU A 189 6.44 33.55 5.43
C GLU A 189 6.80 32.70 4.20
N GLU A 190 6.02 31.66 3.87
CA GLU A 190 6.20 30.89 2.63
C GLU A 190 5.65 31.58 1.36
N GLN A 191 4.85 32.65 1.48
CA GLN A 191 4.34 33.38 0.32
C GLN A 191 5.29 34.48 -0.21
N ARG A 192 6.39 34.79 0.51
CA ARG A 192 7.39 35.77 0.04
C ARG A 192 8.36 35.18 -0.99
N TRP A 193 8.50 33.86 -1.07
CA TRP A 193 9.34 33.20 -2.07
C TRP A 193 8.71 33.17 -3.47
N PHE A 194 7.39 33.30 -3.58
CA PHE A 194 6.67 33.19 -4.86
C PHE A 194 6.57 34.49 -5.67
N LEU A 195 7.02 35.63 -5.13
CA LEU A 195 6.80 36.95 -5.76
C LEU A 195 8.07 37.74 -6.10
N HIS A 196 9.27 37.23 -5.82
CA HIS A 196 10.52 37.85 -6.28
C HIS A 196 11.53 36.80 -6.74
N GLY A 197 11.78 36.74 -8.05
CA GLY A 197 13.04 36.19 -8.57
C GLY A 197 12.92 35.21 -9.73
N ILE A 198 12.16 35.51 -10.79
CA ILE A 198 12.53 35.01 -12.12
C ILE A 198 13.53 36.01 -12.70
N HIS A 199 14.81 35.69 -12.57
CA HIS A 199 15.87 36.26 -13.40
C HIS A 199 16.71 35.07 -13.89
N SER A 200 16.62 34.79 -15.19
CA SER A 200 17.53 33.89 -15.90
C SER A 200 18.96 34.42 -15.83
N PRO A 201 19.98 33.59 -15.57
CA PRO A 201 21.34 33.89 -15.98
C PRO A 201 21.56 33.31 -17.38
N GLU A 202 21.25 34.10 -18.40
CA GLU A 202 21.80 33.95 -19.74
C GLU A 202 22.86 35.04 -19.91
N ASP A 203 24.12 34.67 -19.64
CA ASP A 203 25.31 35.13 -20.37
C ASP A 203 26.58 34.66 -19.66
N ALA A 204 27.21 33.63 -20.21
CA ALA A 204 28.59 33.27 -19.89
C ALA A 204 29.37 33.08 -21.19
N GLY A 205 29.77 34.23 -21.76
CA GLY A 205 31.11 34.46 -22.31
C GLY A 205 31.63 33.47 -23.34
N TYR A 206 31.43 33.79 -24.62
CA TYR A 206 32.29 33.37 -25.71
C TYR A 206 33.68 34.01 -25.53
N GLY A 207 34.60 33.24 -24.94
CA GLY A 207 36.01 33.61 -24.76
C GLY A 207 36.83 33.23 -25.99
N ASP A 208 37.09 34.23 -26.83
CA ASP A 208 38.06 34.20 -27.91
C ASP A 208 39.48 34.03 -27.35
N ARG A 209 40.22 33.02 -27.82
CA ARG A 209 41.68 32.88 -27.63
C ARG A 209 42.31 32.42 -28.93
N VAL A 210 42.63 33.42 -29.74
CA VAL A 210 43.92 33.66 -30.40
C VAL A 210 44.85 32.43 -30.42
N PHE A 211 44.92 31.82 -31.60
CA PHE A 211 46.07 31.04 -32.04
C PHE A 211 47.24 32.00 -32.25
N ASP A 212 48.30 31.88 -31.46
CA ASP A 212 49.59 32.47 -31.80
C ASP A 212 50.55 31.35 -32.21
N SER A 213 51.12 31.52 -33.40
CA SER A 213 52.10 30.63 -34.02
C SER A 213 53.46 31.33 -33.98
N SER A 214 54.49 30.67 -33.45
CA SER A 214 55.95 30.85 -33.65
C SER A 214 56.68 30.32 -32.41
N SER A 215 57.76 29.54 -32.43
CA SER A 215 58.70 29.04 -33.44
C SER A 215 59.32 27.76 -32.89
#